data_AF-A0A6G0T616-F1
#
_entry.id   AF-A0A6G0T616-F1
#
_cell.length_a   1.000
_cell.length_b   1.000
_cell.length_c   1.000
_cell.angle_alpha   90.00
_cell.angle_beta   90.00
_cell.angle_gamma   90.00
#
_symmetry.space_group_name_H-M   'P 1'
#
loop_
_entity.id
_entity.type
_entity.pdbx_description
1 polymer ?
#
loop_
_entity_poly.entity_id
_entity_poly.type
_entity_poly.pdbx_seq_one_letter_code
_entity_poly.pdbx_strand_id
1 'polypeptide(L)'
;MEFTGIVQHTNGPEAGRLIRWLLRTLSDQHQTCYFPLRRKVWYTAGYCMAPQYGRRAFKTSTTKKKKKNALLQAQRTAALRVIRSYRTVSDMASLVLAKIPPVFLLASSRQRVAESRKSGNVLSEAEKTKEIIRQWQCEWDSTDKAAWTKRLIPELERWWFRGPNQVSFHIAQALTNHGCFQKYLWSRKKSQSPASCHFPTEIDDAEHTIFVCPFWDEAR
;
A
#
# COMPACT_ATOMS: atom_id res chain seq x y z
N MET A 1 6.13 -11.20 26.00
CA MET A 1 7.40 -10.66 25.47
C MET A 1 7.10 -9.37 24.77
N GLU A 2 7.75 -8.32 25.24
CA GLU A 2 7.32 -6.93 25.22
C GLU A 2 7.40 -6.28 23.83
N PHE A 3 6.37 -5.51 23.48
CA PHE A 3 6.28 -4.69 22.25
C PHE A 3 6.76 -3.24 22.50
N THR A 4 7.77 -3.05 23.34
CA THR A 4 8.35 -1.73 23.64
C THR A 4 9.71 -1.61 23.00
N GLY A 5 9.76 -1.12 21.76
CA GLY A 5 11.05 -0.92 21.11
C GLY A 5 11.05 -0.32 19.71
N ILE A 6 10.04 0.47 19.28
CA ILE A 6 10.15 1.21 18.01
C ILE A 6 9.37 2.54 18.09
N VAL A 7 9.86 3.50 18.88
CA VAL A 7 9.40 4.89 18.78
C VAL A 7 10.55 5.84 19.10
N GLN A 8 11.51 6.04 18.19
CA GLN A 8 12.24 7.31 18.12
C GLN A 8 12.57 7.60 16.65
N HIS A 9 12.36 8.86 16.26
CA HIS A 9 12.58 9.46 14.93
C HIS A 9 11.50 9.22 13.87
N THR A 10 10.37 9.90 14.07
CA THR A 10 9.41 10.27 13.02
C THR A 10 9.66 11.71 12.60
N ASN A 11 10.04 11.97 11.34
CA ASN A 11 9.80 13.30 10.77
C ASN A 11 8.28 13.42 10.57
N GLY A 12 7.65 14.26 11.39
CA GLY A 12 6.20 14.48 11.50
C GLY A 12 5.51 13.71 12.63
N PRO A 13 4.92 14.38 13.65
CA PRO A 13 4.23 13.71 14.77
C PRO A 13 2.93 12.98 14.38
N GLU A 14 2.43 13.16 13.15
CA GLU A 14 1.16 12.61 12.67
C GLU A 14 1.23 11.12 12.27
N ALA A 15 2.28 10.72 11.54
CA ALA A 15 2.43 9.33 11.08
C ALA A 15 2.71 8.34 12.23
N GLY A 16 3.44 8.78 13.26
CA GLY A 16 3.71 7.97 14.46
C GLY A 16 2.45 7.80 15.33
N ARG A 17 1.59 8.82 15.41
CA ARG A 17 0.30 8.76 16.12
C ARG A 17 -0.69 7.84 15.41
N LEU A 18 -0.79 7.92 14.09
CA LEU A 18 -1.64 7.04 13.28
C LEU A 18 -1.31 5.55 13.46
N ILE A 19 -0.03 5.17 13.42
CA ILE A 19 0.36 3.76 13.57
C ILE A 19 0.08 3.25 15.00
N ARG A 20 0.32 4.08 16.03
CA ARG A 20 0.01 3.73 17.43
C ARG A 20 -1.49 3.60 17.69
N TRP A 21 -2.29 4.55 17.19
CA TRP A 21 -3.75 4.51 17.22
C TRP A 21 -4.27 3.23 16.56
N LEU A 22 -3.89 2.98 15.30
CA LEU A 22 -4.35 1.82 14.55
C LEU A 22 -3.97 0.48 15.21
N LEU A 23 -2.85 0.40 15.93
CA LEU A 23 -2.46 -0.80 16.67
C LEU A 23 -3.25 -0.97 17.98
N ARG A 24 -3.72 0.12 18.61
CA ARG A 24 -4.55 0.09 19.83
C ARG A 24 -6.03 -0.15 19.53
N THR A 25 -6.66 0.68 18.71
CA THR A 25 -8.11 0.67 18.50
C THR A 25 -8.61 -0.55 17.73
N LEU A 26 -7.75 -1.16 16.91
CA LEU A 26 -8.10 -2.31 16.08
C LEU A 26 -7.57 -3.64 16.64
N SER A 27 -6.86 -3.61 17.78
CA SER A 27 -6.53 -4.82 18.54
C SER A 27 -7.74 -5.31 19.35
N ASP A 28 -8.67 -4.43 19.72
CA ASP A 28 -9.81 -4.78 20.59
C ASP A 28 -11.00 -5.44 19.86
N GLN A 29 -10.91 -5.63 18.53
CA GLN A 29 -11.82 -6.49 17.77
C GLN A 29 -11.23 -7.88 17.49
N HIS A 30 -10.17 -8.28 18.19
CA HIS A 30 -9.63 -9.64 18.10
C HIS A 30 -10.51 -10.65 18.85
N GLN A 31 -11.53 -11.16 18.16
CA GLN A 31 -11.89 -12.56 18.33
C GLN A 31 -12.12 -13.21 16.96
N THR A 32 -11.27 -14.19 16.65
CA THR A 32 -11.15 -14.95 15.39
C THR A 32 -10.47 -14.15 14.26
N CYS A 33 -9.33 -14.51 13.68
CA CYS A 33 -8.73 -15.81 13.46
C CYS A 33 -7.19 -15.68 13.43
N TYR A 34 -6.53 -16.50 14.24
CA TYR A 34 -5.22 -17.05 13.92
C TYR A 34 -5.32 -17.75 12.54
N PHE A 35 -4.33 -17.53 11.67
CA PHE A 35 -3.77 -18.42 10.63
C PHE A 35 -3.27 -17.65 9.38
N PRO A 36 -2.05 -17.96 8.89
CA PRO A 36 -0.97 -16.98 8.81
C PRO A 36 -0.22 -17.02 7.47
N LEU A 37 0.53 -15.99 7.10
CA LEU A 37 1.61 -15.95 6.09
C LEU A 37 1.40 -16.48 4.63
N ARG A 38 0.39 -17.30 4.30
CA ARG A 38 0.29 -18.01 3.02
C ARG A 38 0.03 -17.06 1.84
N ARG A 39 -0.71 -15.97 2.02
CA ARG A 39 -1.11 -15.08 0.90
C ARG A 39 0.07 -14.30 0.26
N LYS A 40 1.10 -13.94 1.03
CA LYS A 40 2.33 -13.33 0.47
C LYS A 40 3.19 -14.39 -0.23
N VAL A 41 3.29 -15.59 0.35
CA VAL A 41 4.05 -16.72 -0.22
C VAL A 41 3.47 -17.17 -1.57
N TRP A 42 2.15 -17.27 -1.73
CA TRP A 42 1.54 -17.54 -3.04
C TRP A 42 1.79 -16.42 -4.08
N TYR A 43 2.03 -15.19 -3.64
CA TYR A 43 2.31 -14.07 -4.53
C TYR A 43 3.76 -14.10 -5.03
N THR A 44 4.72 -14.30 -4.14
CA THR A 44 6.15 -14.46 -4.49
C THR A 44 6.42 -15.79 -5.18
N ALA A 45 5.70 -16.87 -4.84
CA ALA A 45 5.89 -18.19 -5.46
C ALA A 45 5.06 -18.38 -6.73
N GLY A 46 3.84 -17.85 -6.82
CA GLY A 46 2.93 -18.09 -7.96
C GLY A 46 3.02 -17.07 -9.10
N TYR A 47 3.36 -15.80 -8.81
CA TYR A 47 3.48 -14.76 -9.83
C TYR A 47 4.94 -14.49 -10.26
N CYS A 48 5.94 -14.76 -9.41
CA CYS A 48 7.35 -14.76 -9.88
C CYS A 48 7.74 -16.05 -10.62
N MET A 49 6.95 -17.14 -10.49
CA MET A 49 7.11 -18.40 -11.24
C MET A 49 6.02 -18.58 -12.32
N ALA A 50 5.53 -17.50 -12.91
CA ALA A 50 4.95 -17.57 -14.24
C ALA A 50 6.05 -17.22 -15.27
N PRO A 51 7.00 -18.13 -15.57
CA PRO A 51 7.70 -18.01 -16.83
C PRO A 51 6.64 -18.16 -17.94
N GLN A 52 6.65 -17.27 -18.93
CA GLN A 52 6.03 -17.46 -20.26
C GLN A 52 4.62 -16.93 -20.57
N TYR A 53 4.03 -15.99 -19.81
CA TYR A 53 2.95 -15.18 -20.41
C TYR A 53 3.54 -14.00 -21.20
N GLY A 54 3.90 -14.26 -22.46
CA GLY A 54 4.12 -13.17 -23.41
C GLY A 54 5.11 -13.38 -24.56
N ARG A 55 5.45 -14.61 -24.98
CA ARG A 55 6.21 -14.79 -26.24
C ARG A 55 5.32 -14.75 -27.50
N ARG A 56 3.99 -14.58 -27.36
CA ARG A 56 3.06 -14.58 -28.50
C ARG A 56 1.81 -13.70 -28.31
N ALA A 57 1.96 -12.45 -27.86
CA ALA A 57 0.83 -11.50 -27.87
C ALA A 57 1.23 -10.02 -27.74
N PHE A 58 2.24 -9.53 -28.47
CA PHE A 58 2.41 -8.07 -28.62
C PHE A 58 2.96 -7.73 -30.00
N LYS A 59 2.14 -7.97 -31.02
CA LYS A 59 2.34 -7.48 -32.40
C LYS A 59 1.48 -6.23 -32.67
N THR A 60 1.19 -5.42 -31.64
CA THR A 60 0.46 -4.15 -31.76
C THR A 60 1.30 -3.02 -31.17
N SER A 61 1.32 -1.88 -31.86
CA SER A 61 2.05 -0.63 -31.58
C SER A 61 1.55 0.09 -30.31
N THR A 62 1.39 -0.64 -29.21
CA THR A 62 0.96 -0.07 -27.94
C THR A 62 2.10 0.69 -27.27
N THR A 63 1.82 1.95 -26.90
CA THR A 63 2.79 2.83 -26.23
C THR A 63 3.26 2.20 -24.91
N LYS A 64 4.52 2.47 -24.52
CA LYS A 64 5.13 1.93 -23.29
C LYS A 64 4.25 2.16 -22.04
N LYS A 65 3.56 3.31 -21.98
CA LYS A 65 2.61 3.68 -20.91
C LYS A 65 1.40 2.74 -20.82
N LYS A 66 0.80 2.34 -21.95
CA LYS A 66 -0.36 1.44 -21.97
C LYS A 66 0.01 0.06 -21.41
N LYS A 67 1.16 -0.49 -21.82
CA LYS A 67 1.65 -1.79 -21.31
C LYS A 67 1.91 -1.74 -19.81
N LYS A 68 2.54 -0.67 -19.33
CA LYS A 68 2.78 -0.45 -17.89
C LYS A 68 1.48 -0.41 -17.09
N ASN A 69 0.46 0.31 -17.57
CA ASN A 69 -0.83 0.39 -16.89
C ASN A 69 -1.54 -0.97 -16.83
N ALA A 70 -1.49 -1.77 -17.90
CA ALA A 70 -2.06 -3.12 -17.91
C ALA A 70 -1.40 -4.04 -16.87
N LEU A 71 -0.07 -3.97 -16.75
CA LEU A 71 0.68 -4.72 -15.73
C LEU A 71 0.30 -4.27 -14.31
N LEU A 72 0.20 -2.96 -14.07
CA LEU A 72 -0.23 -2.41 -12.78
C LEU A 72 -1.65 -2.87 -12.41
N GLN A 73 -2.58 -2.86 -13.37
CA GLN A 73 -3.96 -3.29 -13.16
C GLN A 73 -4.05 -4.79 -12.81
N ALA A 74 -3.25 -5.63 -13.47
CA ALA A 74 -3.15 -7.05 -13.15
C ALA A 74 -2.64 -7.26 -11.71
N GLN A 75 -1.56 -6.57 -11.33
CA GLN A 75 -1.03 -6.68 -9.96
C GLN A 75 -1.98 -6.10 -8.91
N ARG A 76 -2.72 -5.03 -9.23
CA ARG A 76 -3.72 -4.43 -8.32
C ARG A 76 -4.73 -5.47 -7.86
N THR A 77 -5.23 -6.31 -8.76
CA THR A 77 -6.30 -7.27 -8.44
C THR A 77 -5.95 -8.14 -7.24
N ALA A 78 -4.70 -8.60 -7.15
CA ALA A 78 -4.28 -9.43 -6.05
C ALA A 78 -3.67 -8.59 -4.88
N ALA A 79 -3.14 -7.39 -5.13
CA ALA A 79 -2.76 -6.44 -4.06
C ALA A 79 -3.97 -6.02 -3.22
N LEU A 80 -5.11 -5.71 -3.84
CA LEU A 80 -6.38 -5.41 -3.17
C LEU A 80 -6.83 -6.55 -2.25
N ARG A 81 -6.61 -7.81 -2.64
CA ARG A 81 -6.93 -8.99 -1.82
C ARG A 81 -5.99 -9.14 -0.62
N VAL A 82 -4.71 -8.78 -0.78
CA VAL A 82 -3.72 -8.81 0.31
C VAL A 82 -4.09 -7.80 1.39
N ILE A 83 -4.46 -6.58 1.01
CA ILE A 83 -4.79 -5.49 1.95
C ILE A 83 -6.29 -5.40 2.28
N ARG A 84 -7.12 -6.25 1.66
CA ARG A 84 -8.59 -6.27 1.80
C ARG A 84 -9.24 -4.91 1.51
N SER A 85 -8.77 -4.16 0.51
CA SER A 85 -9.30 -2.82 0.24
C SER A 85 -10.34 -2.80 -0.89
N TYR A 86 -11.04 -1.67 -1.02
CA TYR A 86 -12.05 -1.48 -2.07
C TYR A 86 -11.43 -1.48 -3.46
N ARG A 87 -12.21 -1.99 -4.43
CA ARG A 87 -11.83 -2.03 -5.86
C ARG A 87 -11.50 -0.67 -6.47
N THR A 88 -11.77 0.43 -5.79
CA THR A 88 -11.63 1.82 -6.24
C THR A 88 -10.28 2.43 -5.85
N VAL A 89 -9.56 1.84 -4.89
CA VAL A 89 -8.21 2.26 -4.45
C VAL A 89 -7.21 2.20 -5.61
N SER A 90 -6.42 3.26 -5.85
CA SER A 90 -5.52 3.34 -7.01
C SER A 90 -4.53 2.18 -7.13
N ASP A 91 -4.05 1.90 -8.36
CA ASP A 91 -3.11 0.79 -8.61
C ASP A 91 -1.85 0.96 -7.75
N MET A 92 -1.21 2.13 -7.82
CA MET A 92 0.04 2.39 -7.10
C MET A 92 -0.15 2.35 -5.58
N ALA A 93 -1.23 2.93 -5.06
CA ALA A 93 -1.51 2.88 -3.62
C ALA A 93 -1.74 1.46 -3.14
N SER A 94 -2.47 0.64 -3.92
CA SER A 94 -2.71 -0.76 -3.56
C SER A 94 -1.41 -1.57 -3.46
N LEU A 95 -0.47 -1.32 -4.37
CA LEU A 95 0.84 -1.97 -4.38
C LEU A 95 1.73 -1.51 -3.22
N VAL A 96 1.74 -0.20 -2.92
CA VAL A 96 2.49 0.38 -1.80
C VAL A 96 2.01 -0.23 -0.48
N LEU A 97 0.70 -0.23 -0.25
CA LEU A 97 0.11 -0.80 0.96
C LEU A 97 0.34 -2.32 1.08
N ALA A 98 0.32 -3.05 -0.04
CA ALA A 98 0.58 -4.48 -0.05
C ALA A 98 2.07 -4.83 0.10
N LYS A 99 2.98 -3.85 0.00
CA LYS A 99 4.43 -4.05 -0.15
C LYS A 99 4.75 -5.00 -1.33
N ILE A 100 4.12 -4.75 -2.48
CA ILE A 100 4.31 -5.50 -3.73
C ILE A 100 4.95 -4.58 -4.76
N PRO A 101 6.24 -4.75 -5.10
CA PRO A 101 6.90 -3.92 -6.11
C PRO A 101 6.23 -4.07 -7.49
N PRO A 102 6.09 -2.98 -8.26
CA PRO A 102 5.61 -3.05 -9.63
C PRO A 102 6.48 -3.98 -10.49
N VAL A 103 5.85 -4.85 -11.28
CA VAL A 103 6.52 -5.91 -12.04
C VAL A 103 7.51 -5.37 -13.07
N PHE A 104 7.24 -4.19 -13.63
CA PHE A 104 8.16 -3.55 -14.58
C PHE A 104 9.46 -3.08 -13.90
N LEU A 105 9.42 -2.71 -12.61
CA LEU A 105 10.64 -2.40 -11.85
C LEU A 105 11.43 -3.68 -11.53
N LEU A 106 10.74 -4.77 -11.21
CA LEU A 106 11.38 -6.08 -11.04
C LEU A 106 12.06 -6.55 -12.34
N ALA A 107 11.41 -6.34 -13.49
CA ALA A 107 12.00 -6.66 -14.79
C ALA A 107 13.25 -5.81 -15.09
N SER A 108 13.19 -4.50 -14.83
CA SER A 108 14.34 -3.60 -14.98
C SER A 108 15.51 -3.98 -14.06
N SER A 109 15.22 -4.31 -12.80
CA SER A 109 16.23 -4.79 -11.84
C SER A 109 16.90 -6.09 -12.33
N ARG A 110 16.11 -7.07 -12.82
CA ARG A 110 16.64 -8.31 -13.39
C ARG A 110 17.56 -8.07 -14.59
N GLN A 111 17.20 -7.14 -15.48
CA GLN A 111 18.04 -6.77 -16.62
C GLN A 111 19.39 -6.21 -16.15
N ARG A 112 19.37 -5.25 -15.21
CA ARG A 112 20.59 -4.63 -14.67
C ARG A 112 21.50 -5.62 -13.95
N VAL A 113 20.92 -6.56 -13.20
CA VAL A 113 21.69 -7.64 -12.56
C VAL A 113 22.36 -8.52 -13.61
N ALA A 114 21.68 -8.84 -14.71
CA ALA A 114 22.27 -9.63 -15.79
C ALA A 114 23.42 -8.86 -16.50
N GLU A 115 23.28 -7.55 -16.67
CA GLU A 115 24.33 -6.69 -17.23
C GLU A 115 25.54 -6.58 -16.28
N SER A 116 25.30 -6.31 -15.00
CA SER A 116 26.35 -6.24 -13.96
C SER A 116 27.17 -7.53 -13.87
N ARG A 117 26.50 -8.68 -14.00
CA ARG A 117 27.16 -9.99 -14.01
C ARG A 117 28.11 -10.17 -15.20
N LYS A 118 27.81 -9.60 -16.36
CA LYS A 118 28.73 -9.63 -17.51
C LYS A 118 30.00 -8.85 -17.24
N SER A 119 29.92 -7.81 -16.41
CA SER A 119 31.05 -6.99 -15.97
C SER A 119 31.76 -7.54 -14.71
N GLY A 120 31.43 -8.76 -14.27
CA GLY A 120 32.04 -9.39 -13.08
C GLY A 120 31.54 -8.85 -11.73
N ASN A 121 30.59 -7.90 -11.73
CA ASN A 121 30.06 -7.32 -10.51
C ASN A 121 28.78 -8.06 -10.04
N VAL A 122 28.80 -8.57 -8.81
CA VAL A 122 27.67 -9.28 -8.20
C VAL A 122 26.97 -8.36 -7.20
N LEU A 123 25.79 -7.86 -7.58
CA LEU A 123 24.95 -7.06 -6.68
C LEU A 123 24.33 -7.92 -5.57
N SER A 124 24.43 -7.43 -4.34
CA SER A 124 23.74 -8.01 -3.18
C SER A 124 22.23 -7.83 -3.27
N GLU A 125 21.48 -8.63 -2.51
CA GLU A 125 20.01 -8.52 -2.48
C GLU A 125 19.54 -7.20 -1.84
N ALA A 126 20.31 -6.67 -0.89
CA ALA A 126 20.06 -5.38 -0.27
C ALA A 126 20.16 -4.24 -1.29
N GLU A 127 21.20 -4.24 -2.14
CA GLU A 127 21.37 -3.23 -3.19
C GLU A 127 20.25 -3.29 -4.24
N LYS A 128 19.86 -4.49 -4.66
CA LYS A 128 18.72 -4.67 -5.59
C LYS A 128 17.43 -4.13 -5.00
N THR A 129 17.17 -4.45 -3.73
CA THR A 129 15.97 -4.00 -3.02
C THR A 129 15.95 -2.48 -2.89
N LYS A 130 17.07 -1.88 -2.48
CA LYS A 130 17.21 -0.43 -2.33
C LYS A 130 16.96 0.30 -3.65
N GLU A 131 17.51 -0.21 -4.74
CA GLU A 131 17.32 0.39 -6.06
C GLU A 131 15.89 0.24 -6.58
N ILE A 132 15.24 -0.91 -6.35
CA ILE A 132 13.82 -1.09 -6.68
C ILE A 132 12.97 -0.07 -5.92
N ILE A 133 13.20 0.11 -4.61
CA ILE A 133 12.48 1.07 -3.78
C ILE A 133 12.72 2.50 -4.28
N ARG A 134 13.96 2.85 -4.64
CA ARG A 134 14.30 4.19 -5.16
C ARG A 134 13.54 4.50 -6.45
N GLN A 135 13.52 3.57 -7.40
CA GLN A 135 12.74 3.75 -8.63
C GLN A 135 11.24 3.78 -8.35
N TRP A 136 10.78 2.97 -7.40
CA TRP A 136 9.38 2.96 -6.99
C TRP A 136 8.97 4.27 -6.33
N GLN A 137 9.85 4.93 -5.58
CA GLN A 137 9.62 6.25 -5.03
C GLN A 137 9.38 7.27 -6.15
N CYS A 138 10.18 7.27 -7.22
CA CYS A 138 9.95 8.16 -8.37
C CYS A 138 8.58 7.92 -9.02
N GLU A 139 8.19 6.65 -9.15
CA GLU A 139 6.87 6.27 -9.67
C GLU A 139 5.73 6.69 -8.74
N TRP A 140 5.96 6.59 -7.44
CA TRP A 140 5.05 7.06 -6.42
C TRP A 140 4.91 8.57 -6.52
N ASP A 141 5.99 9.34 -6.48
CA ASP A 141 5.96 10.80 -6.53
C ASP A 141 5.31 11.34 -7.80
N SER A 142 5.52 10.68 -8.94
CA SER A 142 4.94 11.09 -10.22
C SER A 142 3.44 10.83 -10.37
N THR A 143 2.80 9.99 -9.55
CA THR A 143 1.35 9.76 -9.67
C THR A 143 0.52 10.92 -9.10
N ASP A 144 -0.46 11.35 -9.87
CA ASP A 144 -1.52 12.30 -9.48
C ASP A 144 -2.60 11.68 -8.60
N LYS A 145 -2.59 10.35 -8.44
CA LYS A 145 -3.59 9.60 -7.67
C LYS A 145 -3.12 9.37 -6.23
N ALA A 146 -4.08 9.12 -5.35
CA ALA A 146 -3.84 8.76 -3.95
C ALA A 146 -3.10 9.82 -3.12
N ALA A 147 -3.43 11.10 -3.34
CA ALA A 147 -2.89 12.24 -2.57
C ALA A 147 -2.97 12.03 -1.05
N TRP A 148 -4.09 11.51 -0.56
CA TRP A 148 -4.25 11.16 0.86
C TRP A 148 -3.22 10.12 1.34
N THR A 149 -3.12 8.99 0.64
CA THR A 149 -2.16 7.94 0.99
C THR A 149 -0.72 8.43 0.91
N LYS A 150 -0.40 9.31 -0.06
CA LYS A 150 0.91 9.97 -0.18
C LYS A 150 1.25 10.86 1.00
N ARG A 151 0.29 11.63 1.49
CA ARG A 151 0.47 12.46 2.69
C ARG A 151 0.87 11.59 3.89
N LEU A 152 0.26 10.41 4.04
CA LEU A 152 0.55 9.49 5.14
C LEU A 152 1.82 8.65 4.91
N ILE A 153 2.13 8.33 3.66
CA ILE A 153 3.26 7.49 3.25
C ILE A 153 4.08 8.23 2.17
N PRO A 154 4.83 9.28 2.57
CA PRO A 154 5.66 10.02 1.63
C PRO A 154 6.92 9.22 1.24
N GLU A 155 7.49 8.47 2.17
CA GLU A 155 8.75 7.73 1.98
C GLU A 155 8.51 6.22 1.93
N LEU A 156 8.68 5.62 0.76
CA LEU A 156 8.49 4.19 0.54
C LEU A 156 9.54 3.34 1.25
N GLU A 157 10.78 3.82 1.38
CA GLU A 157 11.83 3.10 2.10
C GLU A 157 11.45 2.90 3.57
N ARG A 158 11.00 3.98 4.20
CA ARG A 158 10.52 3.97 5.58
C ARG A 158 9.31 3.05 5.73
N TRP A 159 8.34 3.13 4.83
CA TRP A 159 7.18 2.22 4.84
C TRP A 159 7.59 0.75 4.65
N TRP A 160 8.52 0.49 3.75
CA TRP A 160 9.00 -0.86 3.44
C TRP A 160 9.64 -1.51 4.66
N PHE A 161 10.57 -0.82 5.33
CA PHE A 161 11.36 -1.37 6.43
C PHE A 161 10.74 -1.19 7.82
N ARG A 162 9.96 -0.13 8.04
CA ARG A 162 9.39 0.22 9.36
C ARG A 162 7.86 0.15 9.41
N GLY A 163 7.19 0.15 8.27
CA GLY A 163 5.74 0.00 8.20
C GLY A 163 5.28 -1.41 8.59
N PRO A 164 3.98 -1.60 8.84
CA PRO A 164 3.43 -2.88 9.29
C PRO A 164 3.71 -4.02 8.30
N ASN A 165 3.85 -5.24 8.81
CA ASN A 165 4.08 -6.43 7.98
C ASN A 165 2.86 -6.79 7.11
N GLN A 166 1.66 -6.48 7.61
CA GLN A 166 0.39 -6.67 6.95
C GLN A 166 -0.52 -5.49 7.23
N VAL A 167 -1.33 -5.12 6.24
CA VAL A 167 -2.33 -4.07 6.36
C VAL A 167 -3.69 -4.75 6.56
N SER A 168 -4.34 -4.50 7.69
CA SER A 168 -5.69 -4.99 7.95
C SER A 168 -6.73 -4.23 7.12
N PHE A 169 -7.97 -4.73 7.09
CA PHE A 169 -9.08 -4.08 6.38
C PHE A 169 -9.28 -2.62 6.82
N HIS A 170 -9.36 -2.38 8.12
CA HIS A 170 -9.58 -1.04 8.66
C HIS A 170 -8.37 -0.12 8.46
N ILE A 171 -7.15 -0.65 8.59
CA ILE A 171 -5.93 0.13 8.27
C ILE A 171 -5.93 0.52 6.79
N ALA A 172 -6.28 -0.39 5.87
CA ALA A 172 -6.35 -0.08 4.45
C ALA A 172 -7.38 1.02 4.17
N GLN A 173 -8.55 0.97 4.82
CA GLN A 173 -9.58 2.00 4.70
C GLN A 173 -9.07 3.37 5.16
N ALA A 174 -8.48 3.44 6.36
CA ALA A 174 -7.88 4.64 6.91
C ALA A 174 -6.79 5.22 5.99
N LEU A 175 -5.86 4.39 5.53
CA LEU A 175 -4.74 4.82 4.67
C LEU A 175 -5.17 5.24 3.26
N THR A 176 -6.35 4.81 2.81
CA THR A 176 -6.86 5.16 1.48
C THR A 176 -7.96 6.22 1.52
N ASN A 177 -8.46 6.59 2.69
CA ASN A 177 -9.68 7.41 2.84
C ASN A 177 -10.87 6.79 2.08
N HIS A 178 -11.07 5.49 2.27
CA HIS A 178 -12.14 4.72 1.62
C HIS A 178 -12.91 3.91 2.65
N GLY A 179 -14.11 3.48 2.28
CA GLY A 179 -14.84 2.44 3.00
C GLY A 179 -15.93 3.00 3.89
N CYS A 180 -15.72 2.94 5.21
CA CYS A 180 -16.73 3.28 6.21
C CYS A 180 -16.98 4.78 6.39
N PHE A 181 -16.12 5.64 5.89
CA PHE A 181 -16.26 7.10 6.02
C PHE A 181 -17.48 7.63 5.25
N GLN A 182 -18.31 8.44 5.89
CA GLN A 182 -19.57 8.92 5.29
C GLN A 182 -19.32 9.77 4.04
N LYS A 183 -18.27 10.60 4.00
CA LYS A 183 -17.86 11.32 2.78
C LYS A 183 -17.63 10.36 1.60
N TYR A 184 -16.99 9.22 1.85
CA TYR A 184 -16.75 8.21 0.82
C TYR A 184 -18.06 7.53 0.41
N LEU A 185 -18.90 7.10 1.36
CA LEU A 185 -20.18 6.46 1.08
C LEU A 185 -21.13 7.38 0.30
N TRP A 186 -21.21 8.65 0.68
CA TRP A 186 -21.97 9.68 -0.02
C TRP A 186 -21.50 9.87 -1.47
N SER A 187 -20.19 9.96 -1.71
CA SER A 187 -19.62 10.03 -3.07
C SER A 187 -19.96 8.81 -3.95
N ARG A 188 -20.31 7.68 -3.33
CA ARG A 188 -20.73 6.43 -3.98
C ARG A 188 -22.25 6.25 -4.04
N LYS A 189 -23.02 7.25 -3.64
CA LYS A 189 -24.49 7.20 -3.55
C LYS A 189 -24.97 6.06 -2.64
N LYS A 190 -24.23 5.82 -1.55
CA LYS A 190 -24.52 4.80 -0.52
C LYS A 190 -24.90 5.39 0.83
N SER A 191 -24.78 6.71 0.99
CA SER A 191 -25.24 7.46 2.16
C SER A 191 -26.01 8.71 1.70
N GLN A 192 -26.89 9.19 2.57
CA GLN A 192 -27.68 10.40 2.35
C GLN A 192 -26.87 11.68 2.61
N SER A 193 -25.84 11.61 3.46
CA SER A 193 -25.03 12.76 3.88
C SER A 193 -23.55 12.37 4.05
N PRO A 194 -22.60 13.30 3.82
CA PRO A 194 -21.18 13.10 4.15
C PRO A 194 -20.88 13.28 5.65
N ALA A 195 -21.84 13.74 6.45
CA ALA A 195 -21.68 13.99 7.88
C ALA A 195 -21.50 12.70 8.70
N SER A 196 -20.77 12.78 9.81
CA SER A 196 -20.56 11.62 10.70
C SER A 196 -21.84 11.21 11.41
N CYS A 197 -21.97 9.91 11.66
CA CYS A 197 -23.05 9.36 12.50
C CYS A 197 -22.71 9.39 14.01
N HIS A 198 -21.45 9.63 14.37
CA HIS A 198 -20.96 9.47 15.74
C HIS A 198 -20.68 10.80 16.45
N PHE A 199 -20.34 11.83 15.68
CA PHE A 199 -19.99 13.15 16.21
C PHE A 199 -20.54 14.26 15.31
N PRO A 200 -20.91 15.44 15.84
CA PRO A 200 -21.34 16.57 15.03
C PRO A 200 -20.19 17.11 14.16
N THR A 201 -20.02 16.52 12.97
CA THR A 201 -19.13 17.02 11.91
C THR A 201 -19.86 16.91 10.58
N GLU A 202 -19.70 17.94 9.74
CA GLU A 202 -20.29 17.99 8.41
C GLU A 202 -19.62 17.02 7.43
N ILE A 203 -18.36 16.64 7.68
CA ILE A 203 -17.58 15.77 6.81
C ILE A 203 -16.87 14.72 7.66
N ASP A 204 -17.28 13.46 7.47
CA ASP A 204 -16.57 12.30 7.99
C ASP A 204 -15.66 11.72 6.90
N ASP A 205 -14.38 12.02 7.02
CA ASP A 205 -13.32 11.37 6.27
C ASP A 205 -12.20 10.84 7.19
N ALA A 206 -11.25 10.12 6.60
CA ALA A 206 -10.13 9.58 7.34
C ALA A 206 -9.35 10.65 8.09
N GLU A 207 -9.22 11.87 7.54
CA GLU A 207 -8.49 12.94 8.22
C GLU A 207 -9.20 13.36 9.51
N HIS A 208 -10.50 13.62 9.40
CA HIS A 208 -11.30 13.96 10.57
C HIS A 208 -11.28 12.82 11.60
N THR A 209 -11.64 11.59 11.18
CA THR A 209 -11.74 10.45 12.10
C THR A 209 -10.43 10.14 12.81
N ILE A 210 -9.28 10.24 12.13
CA ILE A 210 -7.98 9.88 12.68
C ILE A 210 -7.36 11.02 13.50
N PHE A 211 -7.51 12.27 13.06
CA PHE A 211 -6.71 13.39 13.59
C PHE A 211 -7.52 14.45 14.32
N VAL A 212 -8.84 14.48 14.17
CA VAL A 212 -9.67 15.58 14.70
C VAL A 212 -10.76 15.09 15.64
N CYS A 213 -11.42 13.98 15.30
CA CYS A 213 -12.66 13.54 15.92
C CYS A 213 -12.50 13.26 17.43
N PRO A 214 -13.15 14.05 18.31
CA PRO A 214 -13.06 13.88 19.76
C PRO A 214 -13.59 12.53 20.24
N PHE A 215 -14.55 11.96 19.51
CA PHE A 215 -15.11 10.64 19.81
C PHE A 215 -14.02 9.55 19.84
N TRP A 216 -12.95 9.71 19.07
CA TRP A 216 -11.86 8.73 19.00
C TRP A 216 -10.62 9.12 19.83
N ASP A 217 -10.73 10.12 20.72
CA ASP A 217 -9.60 10.61 21.53
C ASP A 217 -9.01 9.54 22.43
N GLU A 218 -9.84 8.79 23.15
CA GLU A 218 -9.37 7.75 24.08
C GLU A 218 -8.60 6.62 23.36
N ALA A 219 -8.93 6.41 22.09
CA ALA A 219 -8.29 5.40 21.29
C ALA A 219 -6.88 5.82 20.80
N ARG A 220 -6.62 7.14 20.64
CA ARG A 220 -5.41 7.77 20.04
C ARG A 220 -4.11 7.55 20.81
#